data_AF-A0A820MCQ2-F1
#
_entry.id   AF-A0A820MCQ2-F1
#
_cell.length_a   1.000
_cell.length_b   1.000
_cell.length_c   1.000
_cell.angle_alpha   90.00
_cell.angle_beta   90.00
_cell.angle_gamma   90.00
#
_symmetry.space_group_name_H-M   'P 1'
#
loop_
_entity.id
_entity.type
_entity.pdbx_description
1 polymer ?
#
loop_
_entity_poly.entity_id
_entity_poly.type
_entity_poly.pdbx_seq_one_letter_code
_entity_poly.pdbx_strand_id
1 'polypeptide(L)'
;ASAGYNAGNQFLDALAYYRSAKLNLPALSISLPAVSGAGMFHRHKEMLSTLKETQGFELMPTVTVFELIEYFHQTQKICPCPVIFAVNWQILHRKYSTLATSYLRKIVDQRYKEMKFDQISSTSSGKDNSTESSMNKKETIIERTQSAVARFLGAASVD
;
A
#
# COMPACT_ATOMS: atom_id res chain seq x y z
N ALA A 1 10.32 -7.87 14.81
CA ALA A 1 9.18 -8.68 15.30
C ALA A 1 9.74 -9.95 15.93
N SER A 2 9.10 -10.49 16.97
CA SER A 2 9.52 -11.75 17.59
C SER A 2 9.07 -12.95 16.75
N ALA A 3 9.77 -14.09 16.87
CA ALA A 3 9.38 -15.33 16.20
C ALA A 3 7.94 -15.75 16.55
N GLY A 4 7.54 -15.56 17.81
CA GLY A 4 6.17 -15.84 18.26
C GLY A 4 5.10 -14.95 17.60
N TYR A 5 5.39 -13.66 17.38
CA TYR A 5 4.47 -12.75 16.69
C TYR A 5 4.23 -13.19 15.23
N ASN A 6 5.31 -13.54 14.53
CA ASN A 6 5.21 -14.03 13.15
C ASN A 6 4.46 -15.37 13.06
N ALA A 7 4.72 -16.30 13.99
CA ALA A 7 4.03 -17.59 14.04
C ALA A 7 2.52 -17.41 14.29
N GLY A 8 2.14 -16.48 15.18
CA GLY A 8 0.74 -16.13 15.42
C GLY A 8 0.04 -15.59 14.18
N ASN A 9 0.68 -14.66 13.46
CA ASN A 9 0.11 -14.13 12.22
C ASN A 9 -0.01 -15.20 11.13
N GLN A 10 1.00 -16.05 10.96
CA GLN A 10 0.94 -17.17 10.01
C GLN A 10 -0.18 -18.16 10.34
N PHE A 11 -0.44 -18.42 11.62
CA PHE A 11 -1.55 -19.25 12.05
C PHE A 11 -2.90 -18.65 11.66
N LEU A 12 -3.09 -17.33 11.81
CA LEU A 12 -4.32 -16.64 11.40
C LEU A 12 -4.57 -16.73 9.90
N ASP A 13 -3.52 -16.57 9.08
CA ASP A 13 -3.60 -16.73 7.63
C ASP A 13 -3.98 -18.17 7.24
N ALA A 14 -3.34 -19.16 7.88
CA ALA A 14 -3.65 -20.56 7.66
C ALA A 14 -5.10 -20.89 8.08
N LEU A 15 -5.57 -20.33 9.20
CA LEU A 15 -6.93 -20.52 9.68
C LEU A 15 -7.97 -19.92 8.73
N ALA A 16 -7.73 -18.70 8.23
CA ALA A 16 -8.62 -18.07 7.26
C ALA A 16 -8.71 -18.88 5.96
N TYR A 17 -7.56 -19.34 5.45
CA TYR A 17 -7.52 -20.23 4.29
C TYR A 17 -8.24 -21.56 4.54
N TYR A 18 -8.02 -22.20 5.69
CA TYR A 18 -8.69 -23.45 6.03
C TYR A 18 -10.22 -23.28 6.07
N ARG A 19 -10.71 -22.20 6.71
CA ARG A 19 -12.14 -21.91 6.79
C ARG A 19 -12.75 -21.72 5.40
N SER A 20 -12.13 -20.92 4.54
CA SER A 20 -12.68 -20.67 3.20
C SER A 20 -12.55 -21.88 2.28
N ALA A 21 -11.38 -22.50 2.20
CA ALA A 21 -11.08 -23.53 1.20
C ALA A 21 -11.51 -24.95 1.61
N LYS A 22 -11.62 -25.24 2.92
CA LYS A 22 -11.97 -26.58 3.41
C LYS A 22 -13.38 -26.67 3.99
N LEU A 23 -13.86 -25.59 4.60
CA LEU A 23 -15.17 -25.58 5.26
C LEU A 23 -16.22 -24.77 4.48
N ASN A 24 -15.85 -24.11 3.38
CA ASN A 24 -16.70 -23.15 2.67
C ASN A 24 -17.31 -22.08 3.59
N LEU A 25 -16.58 -21.71 4.65
CA LEU A 25 -17.00 -20.68 5.60
C LEU A 25 -16.31 -19.35 5.28
N PRO A 26 -17.02 -18.22 5.45
CA PRO A 26 -16.41 -16.91 5.25
C PRO A 26 -15.27 -16.70 6.27
N ALA A 27 -14.14 -16.25 5.74
CA ALA A 27 -12.97 -15.86 6.52
C ALA A 27 -12.10 -14.90 5.72
N LEU A 28 -11.54 -13.91 6.41
CA LEU A 28 -10.60 -12.93 5.87
C LEU A 28 -9.54 -12.65 6.95
N SER A 29 -8.28 -12.89 6.62
CA SER A 29 -7.12 -12.47 7.42
C SER A 29 -6.43 -11.32 6.68
N ILE A 30 -6.17 -10.21 7.33
CA ILE A 30 -5.50 -9.08 6.70
C ILE A 30 -4.20 -8.82 7.44
N SER A 31 -3.07 -8.95 6.74
CA SER A 31 -1.78 -8.51 7.24
C SER A 31 -1.69 -6.99 7.15
N LEU A 32 -2.01 -6.32 8.26
CA LEU A 32 -2.06 -4.86 8.36
C LEU A 32 -0.65 -4.23 8.40
N PRO A 33 -0.48 -3.02 7.84
CA PRO A 33 0.79 -2.30 7.90
C PRO A 33 0.99 -1.69 9.30
N ALA A 34 2.17 -1.11 9.50
CA ALA A 34 2.36 -0.21 10.63
C ALA A 34 1.47 1.05 10.44
N VAL A 35 0.61 1.35 11.43
CA VAL A 35 -0.39 2.42 11.35
C VAL A 35 0.09 3.68 12.08
N SER A 36 -0.14 4.86 11.49
CA SER A 36 0.17 6.15 12.11
C SER A 36 -0.95 6.60 13.06
N GLY A 37 -0.59 7.32 14.13
CA GLY A 37 -1.57 8.01 14.99
C GLY A 37 -2.10 7.20 16.18
N ALA A 38 -1.93 5.88 16.22
CA ALA A 38 -2.19 5.03 17.38
C ALA A 38 -1.51 3.65 17.23
N GLY A 39 -1.33 2.93 18.33
CA GLY A 39 -0.92 1.50 18.31
C GLY A 39 0.54 1.20 18.63
N MET A 40 0.99 -0.02 18.26
CA MET A 40 2.25 -0.65 18.67
C MET A 40 3.49 0.23 18.41
N PHE A 41 3.50 1.01 17.33
CA PHE A 41 4.65 1.82 16.96
C PHE A 41 4.65 3.25 17.53
N HIS A 42 3.55 3.69 18.14
CA HIS A 42 3.45 5.03 18.75
C HIS A 42 4.46 5.22 19.91
N ARG A 43 4.86 4.12 20.55
CA ARG A 43 5.80 4.12 21.69
C ARG A 43 7.26 3.78 21.32
N HIS A 44 7.54 3.41 20.07
CA HIS A 44 8.88 2.96 19.64
C HIS A 44 9.43 3.80 18.48
N LYS A 45 9.73 5.08 18.76
CA LYS A 45 10.19 6.06 17.76
C LYS A 45 11.47 5.67 17.00
N GLU A 46 12.42 5.01 17.66
CA GLU A 46 13.66 4.53 17.02
C GLU A 46 13.43 3.36 16.04
N MET A 47 12.42 2.53 16.32
CA MET A 47 12.02 1.46 15.41
C MET A 47 11.36 2.05 14.15
N LEU A 48 10.62 3.14 14.30
CA LEU A 48 9.98 3.86 13.19
C LEU A 48 11.01 4.51 12.25
N SER A 49 12.03 5.18 12.79
CA SER A 49 13.09 5.75 11.94
C SER A 49 13.82 4.65 11.19
N THR A 50 14.16 3.55 11.86
CA THR A 50 14.82 2.39 11.23
C THR A 50 13.96 1.80 10.10
N LEU A 51 12.67 1.55 10.34
CA LEU A 51 11.75 1.01 9.33
C LEU A 51 11.65 1.92 8.10
N LYS A 52 11.49 3.22 8.34
CA LYS A 52 11.32 4.21 7.26
C LYS A 52 12.60 4.40 6.45
N GLU A 53 13.72 4.62 7.13
CA GLU A 53 14.97 5.05 6.50
C GLU A 53 15.75 3.87 5.88
N THR A 54 15.71 2.70 6.53
CA THR A 54 16.55 1.55 6.11
C THR A 54 15.77 0.45 5.39
N GLN A 55 14.46 0.35 5.65
CA GLN A 55 13.63 -0.70 5.07
C GLN A 55 12.62 -0.19 4.06
N GLY A 56 12.38 1.13 4.00
CA GLY A 56 11.45 1.75 3.07
C GLY A 56 9.98 1.45 3.39
N PHE A 57 9.68 1.04 4.63
CA PHE A 57 8.30 0.87 5.09
C PHE A 57 7.83 2.15 5.77
N GLU A 58 6.67 2.65 5.34
CA GLU A 58 6.07 3.86 5.88
C GLU A 58 4.91 3.53 6.80
N LEU A 59 4.56 4.48 7.67
CA LEU A 59 3.34 4.39 8.45
C LEU A 59 2.14 4.75 7.58
N MET A 60 1.12 3.92 7.63
CA MET A 60 -0.12 4.16 6.92
C MET A 60 -1.10 4.97 7.78
N PRO A 61 -1.75 6.02 7.23
CA PRO A 61 -2.85 6.71 7.91
C PRO A 61 -3.97 5.75 8.28
N THR A 62 -4.51 5.88 9.50
CA THR A 62 -5.60 5.02 10.01
C THR A 62 -6.81 5.01 9.07
N VAL A 63 -7.17 6.16 8.50
CA VAL A 63 -8.29 6.28 7.54
C VAL A 63 -8.07 5.37 6.33
N THR A 64 -6.88 5.42 5.71
CA THR A 64 -6.53 4.57 4.56
C THR A 64 -6.54 3.09 4.91
N VAL A 65 -6.14 2.73 6.14
CA VAL A 65 -6.21 1.33 6.60
C VAL A 65 -7.66 0.85 6.64
N PHE A 66 -8.58 1.64 7.19
CA PHE A 66 -10.01 1.29 7.24
C PHE A 66 -10.63 1.22 5.85
N GLU A 67 -10.31 2.15 4.94
CA GLU A 67 -10.76 2.09 3.54
C GLU A 67 -10.33 0.78 2.86
N LEU A 68 -9.09 0.32 3.09
CA LEU A 68 -8.61 -0.93 2.55
C LEU A 68 -9.27 -2.16 3.20
N ILE A 69 -9.53 -2.12 4.52
CA ILE A 69 -10.27 -3.19 5.20
C ILE A 69 -11.67 -3.33 4.61
N GLU A 70 -12.40 -2.22 4.44
CA GLU A 70 -13.73 -2.20 3.84
C GLU A 70 -13.69 -2.73 2.40
N TYR A 71 -12.70 -2.28 1.61
CA TYR A 71 -12.50 -2.77 0.25
C TYR A 71 -12.28 -4.29 0.20
N PHE A 72 -11.36 -4.84 1.00
CA PHE A 72 -11.10 -6.28 1.01
C PHE A 72 -12.28 -7.07 1.56
N HIS A 73 -13.00 -6.54 2.54
CA HIS A 73 -14.21 -7.18 3.04
C HIS A 73 -15.26 -7.36 1.93
N GLN A 74 -15.39 -6.38 1.04
CA GLN A 74 -16.38 -6.39 -0.04
C GLN A 74 -15.92 -7.20 -1.27
N THR A 75 -14.63 -7.15 -1.60
CA THR A 75 -14.11 -7.66 -2.88
C THR A 75 -13.42 -9.02 -2.77
N GLN A 76 -12.90 -9.38 -1.59
CA GLN A 76 -11.99 -10.50 -1.45
C GLN A 76 -12.74 -11.83 -1.27
N LYS A 77 -13.04 -12.49 -2.39
CA LYS A 77 -13.69 -13.82 -2.40
C LYS A 77 -12.73 -14.99 -2.64
N ILE A 78 -11.62 -14.74 -3.35
CA ILE A 78 -10.74 -15.81 -3.87
C ILE A 78 -9.45 -15.96 -3.04
N CYS A 79 -8.92 -14.87 -2.50
CA CYS A 79 -7.65 -14.90 -1.74
C CYS A 79 -7.87 -14.34 -0.32
N PRO A 80 -8.16 -15.18 0.68
CA PRO A 80 -8.62 -14.72 2.00
C PRO A 80 -7.54 -14.02 2.83
N CYS A 81 -6.31 -13.87 2.32
CA CYS A 81 -5.15 -13.38 3.08
C CYS A 81 -4.43 -12.21 2.38
N PRO A 82 -5.08 -11.06 2.11
CA PRO A 82 -4.41 -9.91 1.55
C PRO A 82 -3.36 -9.33 2.51
N VAL A 83 -2.30 -8.78 1.91
CA VAL A 83 -1.21 -8.12 2.64
C VAL A 83 -1.13 -6.66 2.22
N ILE A 84 -1.14 -5.76 3.20
CA ILE A 84 -1.11 -4.31 2.97
C ILE A 84 0.23 -3.77 3.45
N PHE A 85 0.91 -3.03 2.58
CA PHE A 85 2.12 -2.28 2.94
C PHE A 85 2.04 -0.84 2.41
N ALA A 86 2.45 0.12 3.24
CA ALA A 86 2.85 1.44 2.78
C ALA A 86 4.37 1.41 2.56
N VAL A 87 4.82 1.67 1.32
CA VAL A 87 6.23 1.55 0.95
C VAL A 87 6.74 2.75 0.19
N ASN A 88 8.00 3.10 0.44
CA ASN A 88 8.76 4.04 -0.33
C ASN A 88 9.52 3.32 -1.46
N TRP A 89 8.95 3.34 -2.66
CA TRP A 89 9.52 2.66 -3.81
C TRP A 89 10.92 3.15 -4.20
N GLN A 90 11.30 4.39 -3.87
CA GLN A 90 12.65 4.89 -4.15
C GLN A 90 13.69 4.24 -3.24
N ILE A 91 13.36 4.08 -1.95
CA ILE A 91 14.24 3.39 -0.98
C ILE A 91 14.32 1.91 -1.32
N LEU A 92 13.18 1.26 -1.61
CA LEU A 92 13.16 -0.14 -2.04
C LEU A 92 13.99 -0.33 -3.31
N HIS A 93 13.78 0.47 -4.36
CA HIS A 93 14.55 0.35 -5.60
C HIS A 93 16.05 0.43 -5.35
N ARG A 94 16.53 1.41 -4.58
CA ARG A 94 17.94 1.52 -4.21
C ARG A 94 18.45 0.26 -3.49
N LYS A 95 17.68 -0.27 -2.55
CA LYS A 95 18.06 -1.45 -1.75
C LYS A 95 18.08 -2.75 -2.55
N TYR A 96 17.09 -2.94 -3.42
CA TYR A 96 16.92 -4.19 -4.18
C TYR A 96 17.55 -4.14 -5.58
N SER A 97 18.08 -2.99 -6.01
CA SER A 97 18.73 -2.79 -7.32
C SER A 97 19.92 -3.71 -7.59
N THR A 98 20.63 -4.14 -6.54
CA THR A 98 21.84 -4.96 -6.62
C THR A 98 21.56 -6.46 -6.50
N LEU A 99 20.31 -6.87 -6.23
CA LEU A 99 19.98 -8.28 -6.06
C LEU A 99 19.90 -8.98 -7.43
N ALA A 100 20.60 -10.11 -7.52
CA ALA A 100 20.82 -10.86 -8.75
C ALA A 100 19.56 -11.59 -9.27
N THR A 101 18.52 -11.76 -8.46
CA THR A 101 17.26 -12.40 -8.88
C THR A 101 16.04 -11.84 -8.16
N SER A 102 14.92 -11.77 -8.90
CA SER A 102 13.56 -12.20 -8.50
C SER A 102 12.46 -11.30 -9.11
N TYR A 103 11.27 -11.89 -9.24
CA TYR A 103 10.02 -11.22 -9.62
C TYR A 103 9.74 -9.94 -8.80
N LEU A 104 10.16 -9.91 -7.53
CA LEU A 104 10.06 -8.73 -6.67
C LEU A 104 10.84 -7.54 -7.22
N ARG A 105 12.05 -7.75 -7.74
CA ARG A 105 12.83 -6.67 -8.39
C ARG A 105 12.09 -6.11 -9.60
N LYS A 106 11.49 -6.97 -10.44
CA LYS A 106 10.69 -6.54 -11.59
C LYS A 106 9.51 -5.66 -11.16
N ILE A 107 8.79 -6.07 -10.10
CA ILE A 107 7.69 -5.28 -9.53
C ILE A 107 8.20 -3.93 -9.02
N VAL A 108 9.29 -3.92 -8.24
CA VAL A 108 9.87 -2.69 -7.68
C VAL A 108 10.34 -1.75 -8.81
N ASP A 109 11.03 -2.26 -9.82
CA ASP A 109 11.52 -1.49 -10.97
C ASP A 109 10.36 -0.91 -11.79
N GLN A 110 9.31 -1.71 -12.04
CA GLN A 110 8.11 -1.25 -12.73
C GLN A 110 7.43 -0.12 -11.96
N ARG A 111 7.15 -0.32 -10.67
CA ARG A 111 6.49 0.70 -9.83
C ARG A 111 7.32 1.96 -9.70
N TYR A 112 8.65 1.84 -9.58
CA TYR A 112 9.55 2.99 -9.55
C TYR A 112 9.48 3.82 -10.84
N LYS A 113 9.40 3.16 -12.01
CA LYS A 113 9.27 3.83 -13.32
C LYS A 113 7.93 4.55 -13.47
N GLU A 114 6.82 3.90 -13.11
CA GLU A 114 5.48 4.51 -13.11
C GLU A 114 5.46 5.80 -12.28
N MET A 115 5.98 5.76 -11.06
CA MET A 115 6.05 6.95 -10.19
C MET A 115 6.91 8.08 -10.78
N LYS A 116 8.05 7.76 -11.39
CA LYS A 116 8.91 8.75 -12.06
C LYS A 116 8.19 9.44 -13.21
N PHE A 117 7.41 8.68 -13.98
CA PHE A 117 6.65 9.19 -15.12
C PHE A 117 5.54 10.16 -14.67
N ASP A 118 4.82 9.83 -13.60
CA ASP A 118 3.78 10.70 -13.04
C ASP A 118 4.34 12.03 -12.49
N GLN A 119 5.55 12.01 -11.92
CA GLN A 119 6.23 13.22 -11.43
C GLN A 119 6.64 14.17 -12.57
N ILE A 120 7.07 13.64 -13.71
CA ILE A 120 7.47 14.43 -14.89
C ILE A 120 6.23 15.00 -15.60
N SER A 121 5.15 14.22 -15.67
CA SER A 121 3.89 14.65 -16.29
C SER A 121 3.17 15.73 -15.46
N SER A 122 3.33 15.73 -14.15
CA SER A 122 2.76 16.76 -13.26
C SER A 122 3.59 18.05 -13.15
N THR A 123 4.87 18.02 -13.52
CA THR A 123 5.73 19.22 -13.56
C THR A 123 5.70 19.95 -14.90
N SER A 124 5.25 19.29 -15.98
CA SER A 124 5.12 19.89 -17.31
C SER A 124 3.81 20.66 -17.53
N SER A 125 2.80 20.52 -16.65
CA SER A 125 1.52 21.25 -16.71
C SER A 125 1.51 22.55 -15.88
N GLY A 126 2.67 23.04 -15.43
CA GLY A 126 2.78 24.13 -14.44
C GLY A 126 3.18 25.51 -14.99
N LYS A 127 3.16 25.73 -16.29
CA LYS A 127 3.37 27.04 -16.91
C LYS A 127 2.18 27.39 -17.79
N ASP A 128 1.14 27.97 -17.20
CA ASP A 128 0.44 29.11 -17.80
C ASP A 128 -0.51 29.77 -16.78
N ASN A 129 -0.16 31.03 -16.50
CA ASN A 129 -0.92 32.21 -16.09
C ASN A 129 -1.78 32.28 -14.81
N SER A 130 -1.60 33.44 -14.21
CA SER A 130 -2.10 34.04 -12.99
C SER A 130 -3.55 34.52 -13.05
N THR A 131 -4.14 34.59 -11.85
CA THR A 131 -5.24 35.48 -11.44
C THR A 131 -6.66 35.01 -11.74
N GLU A 132 -7.24 34.18 -10.85
CA GLU A 132 -8.61 34.38 -10.35
C GLU A 132 -8.98 33.45 -9.17
N SER A 133 -9.23 34.09 -8.02
CA SER A 133 -10.32 33.84 -7.06
C SER A 133 -10.63 32.42 -6.55
N SER A 134 -9.95 32.04 -5.47
CA SER A 134 -10.46 31.61 -4.14
C SER A 134 -11.74 30.78 -3.92
N MET A 135 -12.42 30.16 -4.90
CA MET A 135 -13.58 29.28 -4.59
C MET A 135 -13.54 27.82 -5.06
N ASN A 136 -12.58 27.38 -5.89
CA ASN A 136 -12.58 25.99 -6.42
C ASN A 136 -11.55 25.00 -5.82
N LYS A 137 -10.84 25.34 -4.75
CA LYS A 137 -9.77 24.47 -4.22
C LYS A 137 -10.25 23.26 -3.39
N LYS A 138 -11.55 23.11 -3.12
CA LYS A 138 -12.08 22.00 -2.30
C LYS A 138 -12.45 20.74 -3.09
N GLU A 139 -12.45 20.78 -4.42
CA GLU A 139 -12.75 19.60 -5.26
C GLU A 139 -11.57 18.62 -5.40
N THR A 140 -10.37 18.98 -4.93
CA THR A 140 -9.12 18.40 -5.47
C THR A 140 -8.38 17.43 -4.55
N ILE A 141 -9.08 16.64 -3.74
CA ILE A 141 -8.45 15.52 -3.01
C ILE A 141 -9.21 14.22 -3.25
N ILE A 142 -10.54 14.24 -3.22
CA ILE A 142 -11.37 13.05 -3.41
C ILE A 142 -11.26 12.52 -4.84
N GLU A 143 -11.32 13.40 -5.85
CA GLU A 143 -11.19 13.02 -7.26
C GLU A 143 -9.78 12.50 -7.61
N ARG A 144 -8.75 12.99 -6.91
CA ARG A 144 -7.37 12.51 -7.06
C ARG A 144 -7.20 11.11 -6.49
N THR A 145 -7.79 10.83 -5.34
CA THR A 145 -7.79 9.49 -4.74
C THR A 145 -8.59 8.51 -5.60
N GLN A 146 -9.76 8.92 -6.12
CA GLN A 146 -10.56 8.09 -7.03
C GLN A 146 -9.86 7.83 -8.37
N SER A 147 -9.22 8.83 -8.97
CA SER A 147 -8.43 8.64 -10.21
C SER A 147 -7.19 7.77 -10.00
N ALA A 148 -6.53 7.88 -8.84
CA ALA A 148 -5.38 7.03 -8.51
C ALA A 148 -5.80 5.56 -8.31
N VAL A 149 -6.94 5.33 -7.62
CA VAL A 149 -7.52 3.99 -7.44
C VAL A 149 -8.02 3.41 -8.76
N ALA A 150 -8.68 4.21 -9.60
CA ALA A 150 -9.16 3.79 -10.91
C ALA A 150 -8.01 3.44 -11.88
N ARG A 151 -6.89 4.17 -11.87
CA ARG A 151 -5.70 3.82 -12.66
C ARG A 151 -5.00 2.55 -12.16
N PHE A 152 -4.98 2.35 -10.85
CA PHE A 152 -4.36 1.16 -10.25
C PHE A 152 -5.16 -0.12 -10.56
N LEU A 153 -6.48 0.00 -10.74
CA LEU A 153 -7.40 -1.11 -11.00
C LEU A 153 -7.76 -1.29 -12.49
N GLY A 154 -7.71 -0.22 -13.30
CA GLY A 154 -8.04 -0.24 -14.74
C GLY A 154 -6.96 -0.82 -15.66
N ALA A 155 -5.74 -1.04 -15.15
CA ALA A 155 -4.69 -1.77 -15.87
C ALA A 155 -4.86 -3.31 -15.80
N ALA A 156 -5.88 -3.79 -15.07
CA ALA A 156 -6.33 -5.18 -15.13
C ALA A 156 -7.58 -5.31 -16.01
N SER A 157 -7.52 -4.79 -17.24
CA SER A 157 -8.45 -5.17 -18.30
C SER A 157 -7.92 -6.42 -18.98
N VAL A 158 -8.66 -7.49 -18.77
CA VAL A 158 -8.75 -8.77 -19.49
C VAL A 158 -8.17 -8.75 -20.91
N ASP A 159 -7.20 -9.64 -21.15
CA ASP A 159 -7.26 -10.64 -22.23
C ASP A 159 -7.29 -12.03 -21.57
#